data_AF-Q0E8W5-F1
#
_entry.id   AF-Q0E8W5-F1
#
_cell.length_a   1.000
_cell.length_b   1.000
_cell.length_c   1.000
_cell.angle_alpha   90.00
_cell.angle_beta   90.00
_cell.angle_gamma   90.00
#
_symmetry.space_group_name_H-M   'P 1'
#
loop_
_entity.id
_entity.type
_entity.pdbx_description
1 polymer ?
#
loop_
_entity_poly.entity_id
_entity_poly.type
_entity_poly.pdbx_seq_one_letter_code
_entity_poly.pdbx_strand_id
1 'polypeptide(L)'
;MCSRNIKISVVLFLVLIPIFAALPHNHNLSKRSNFFDLECKGIFNKTMFFRLDRICEDCYQLFRETSIHRLCKANCFVHETFGDCLKVLLIDDEEISQLQHYLKVINGSPYPFHKPIYH
;
A
#
# COMPACT_ATOMS: atom_id res chain seq x y z
N MET A 1 -22.70 -10.61 -50.33
CA MET A 1 -21.38 -10.85 -49.69
C MET A 1 -21.29 -10.36 -48.22
N CYS A 2 -22.37 -9.88 -47.59
CA CYS A 2 -22.30 -9.24 -46.26
C CYS A 2 -22.14 -10.21 -45.06
N SER A 3 -22.61 -11.45 -45.16
CA SER A 3 -22.60 -12.40 -44.02
C SER A 3 -21.18 -12.88 -43.63
N ARG A 4 -20.26 -13.02 -44.59
CA ARG A 4 -18.89 -13.49 -44.30
C ARG A 4 -18.09 -12.50 -43.46
N ASN A 5 -18.19 -11.20 -43.74
CA ASN A 5 -17.46 -10.17 -42.99
C ASN A 5 -17.97 -10.03 -41.55
N ILE A 6 -19.28 -10.20 -41.32
CA ILE A 6 -19.87 -10.24 -39.97
C ILE A 6 -19.33 -11.43 -39.17
N LYS A 7 -19.28 -12.63 -39.76
CA LYS A 7 -18.73 -13.81 -39.08
C LYS A 7 -17.25 -13.63 -38.72
N ILE A 8 -16.44 -13.07 -39.63
CA ILE A 8 -15.02 -12.79 -39.39
C ILE A 8 -14.84 -11.80 -38.24
N SER A 9 -15.64 -10.72 -38.22
CA SER A 9 -15.61 -9.72 -37.15
C SER A 9 -15.98 -10.32 -35.79
N VAL A 10 -17.06 -11.11 -35.71
CA VAL A 10 -17.47 -11.77 -34.46
C VAL A 10 -16.41 -12.74 -33.97
N VAL A 11 -15.79 -13.54 -34.85
CA VAL A 11 -14.69 -14.45 -34.47
C VAL A 11 -13.49 -13.66 -33.96
N LEU A 12 -13.13 -12.55 -34.60
CA LEU A 12 -12.03 -11.70 -34.17
C LEU A 12 -12.29 -11.12 -32.77
N PHE A 13 -13.51 -10.64 -32.49
CA PHE A 13 -13.89 -10.17 -31.16
C PHE A 13 -13.88 -11.29 -30.12
N LEU A 14 -14.40 -12.47 -30.44
CA LEU A 14 -14.40 -13.62 -29.53
C LEU A 14 -12.99 -14.12 -29.19
N VAL A 15 -12.00 -13.92 -30.07
CA VAL A 15 -10.59 -14.22 -29.80
C VAL A 15 -9.89 -13.08 -29.07
N LEU A 16 -10.21 -11.81 -29.39
CA LEU A 16 -9.60 -10.65 -28.74
C LEU A 16 -10.05 -10.47 -27.29
N ILE A 17 -11.32 -10.72 -26.95
CA ILE A 17 -11.85 -10.58 -25.58
C ILE A 17 -11.07 -11.42 -24.56
N PRO A 18 -10.83 -12.74 -24.75
CA PRO A 18 -10.05 -13.52 -23.80
C PRO A 18 -8.58 -13.11 -23.75
N ILE A 19 -8.02 -12.57 -24.85
CA ILE A 19 -6.65 -12.00 -24.83
C ILE A 19 -6.62 -10.75 -23.94
N PHE A 20 -7.57 -9.82 -24.10
CA PHE A 20 -7.66 -8.63 -23.24
C PHE A 20 -7.97 -8.97 -21.77
N ALA A 21 -8.72 -10.04 -21.50
CA ALA A 21 -8.98 -10.52 -20.14
C ALA A 21 -7.77 -11.25 -19.51
N ALA A 22 -6.92 -11.88 -20.33
CA ALA A 22 -5.69 -12.52 -19.89
C ALA A 22 -4.51 -11.55 -19.76
N LEU A 23 -4.63 -10.30 -20.25
CA LEU A 23 -3.64 -9.26 -19.96
C LEU A 23 -3.64 -8.98 -18.45
N PRO A 24 -2.48 -9.05 -17.76
CA PRO A 24 -2.40 -8.72 -16.35
C PRO A 24 -2.83 -7.26 -16.16
N HIS A 25 -4.03 -7.07 -15.61
CA HIS A 25 -4.52 -5.76 -15.24
C HIS A 25 -3.58 -5.23 -14.14
N ASN A 26 -2.70 -4.32 -14.51
CA ASN A 26 -1.73 -3.70 -13.62
C ASN A 26 -2.47 -2.81 -12.60
N HIS A 27 -3.06 -3.43 -11.57
CA HIS A 27 -3.62 -2.77 -10.38
C HIS A 27 -2.57 -2.01 -9.54
N ASN A 28 -1.33 -1.84 -10.05
CA ASN A 28 -0.27 -1.09 -9.41
C ASN A 28 -0.45 0.44 -9.49
N LEU A 29 -1.28 0.95 -10.39
CA LEU A 29 -1.44 2.40 -10.56
C LEU A 29 -2.19 3.06 -9.37
N SER A 30 -3.14 2.36 -8.76
CA SER A 30 -3.89 2.89 -7.60
C SER A 30 -3.03 3.02 -6.35
N LYS A 31 -1.92 2.27 -6.24
CA LYS A 31 -1.00 2.38 -5.09
C LYS A 31 -0.01 3.54 -5.24
N ARG A 32 0.27 4.00 -6.47
CA ARG A 32 1.15 5.14 -6.73
C ARG A 32 0.48 6.48 -6.39
N SER A 33 -0.84 6.60 -6.58
CA SER A 33 -1.56 7.83 -6.19
C SER A 33 -1.52 8.03 -4.68
N ASN A 34 -1.73 6.98 -3.88
CA ASN A 34 -1.67 7.07 -2.42
C ASN A 34 -0.30 7.57 -1.93
N PHE A 35 0.81 7.16 -2.57
CA PHE A 35 2.15 7.66 -2.19
C PHE A 35 2.37 9.16 -2.47
N PHE A 36 1.90 9.66 -3.61
CA PHE A 36 2.00 11.10 -3.93
C PHE A 36 1.03 11.94 -3.08
N ASP A 37 -0.13 11.38 -2.75
CA ASP A 37 -1.16 12.02 -1.91
C ASP A 37 -0.74 12.11 -0.43
N LEU A 38 0.10 11.17 0.02
CA LEU A 38 0.65 11.15 1.38
C LEU A 38 1.84 12.13 1.58
N GLU A 39 2.28 12.85 0.54
CA GLU A 39 3.42 13.79 0.57
C GLU A 39 4.75 13.18 1.05
N CYS A 40 4.98 11.88 0.83
CA CYS A 40 6.23 11.24 1.23
C CYS A 40 7.40 11.75 0.40
N LYS A 41 8.26 12.56 1.02
CA LYS A 41 9.38 13.29 0.37
C LYS A 41 10.60 12.41 0.02
N GLY A 42 10.62 11.15 0.45
CA GLY A 42 11.75 10.24 0.23
C GLY A 42 11.62 9.36 -1.00
N ILE A 43 12.27 8.19 -0.96
CA ILE A 43 12.33 7.26 -2.07
C ILE A 43 11.10 6.34 -2.04
N PHE A 44 10.34 6.32 -3.13
CA PHE A 44 9.24 5.37 -3.28
C PHE A 44 9.78 3.94 -3.44
N ASN A 45 9.79 3.18 -2.35
CA ASN A 45 10.00 1.73 -2.40
C ASN A 45 8.68 1.02 -2.10
N LYS A 46 8.08 0.42 -3.15
CA LYS A 46 6.79 -0.28 -3.06
C LYS A 46 6.78 -1.37 -1.98
N THR A 47 7.86 -2.13 -1.86
CA THR A 47 7.95 -3.24 -0.89
C THR A 47 7.93 -2.71 0.54
N MET A 48 8.69 -1.64 0.80
CA MET A 48 8.74 -1.04 2.13
C MET A 48 7.42 -0.38 2.49
N PHE A 49 6.83 0.38 1.55
CA PHE A 49 5.52 1.00 1.75
C PHE A 49 4.46 -0.06 2.05
N PHE A 50 4.45 -1.18 1.32
CA PHE A 50 3.47 -2.24 1.57
C PHE A 50 3.59 -2.89 2.95
N ARG A 51 4.82 -3.04 3.47
CA ARG A 51 5.01 -3.55 4.84
C ARG A 51 4.43 -2.59 5.88
N LEU A 52 4.68 -1.29 5.74
CA LEU A 52 4.11 -0.26 6.63
C LEU A 52 2.58 -0.18 6.53
N ASP A 53 2.07 -0.21 5.30
CA ASP A 53 0.65 -0.23 4.96
C ASP A 53 -0.08 -1.41 5.63
N ARG A 54 0.55 -2.60 5.63
CA ARG A 54 0.02 -3.81 6.26
C ARG A 54 -0.13 -3.67 7.78
N ILE A 55 0.83 -3.04 8.46
CA ILE A 55 0.75 -2.80 9.91
C ILE A 55 -0.46 -1.92 10.23
N CYS A 56 -0.70 -0.88 9.44
CA CYS A 56 -1.88 -0.05 9.61
C CYS A 56 -3.19 -0.81 9.35
N GLU A 57 -3.22 -1.73 8.38
CA GLU A 57 -4.38 -2.59 8.11
C GLU A 57 -4.62 -3.61 9.24
N ASP A 58 -3.57 -4.23 9.78
CA ASP A 58 -3.67 -5.18 10.88
C ASP A 58 -4.13 -4.48 12.17
N CYS A 59 -3.63 -3.27 12.42
CA CYS A 59 -4.08 -2.41 13.52
C CYS A 59 -5.54 -1.95 13.34
N TYR A 60 -5.92 -1.58 12.12
CA TYR A 60 -7.31 -1.26 11.78
C TYR A 60 -8.25 -2.44 12.01
N GLN A 61 -7.84 -3.68 11.69
CA GLN A 61 -8.64 -4.88 11.93
C GLN A 61 -8.90 -5.14 13.42
N LEU A 62 -7.96 -4.76 14.29
CA LEU A 62 -8.10 -4.89 15.74
C LEU A 62 -9.11 -3.89 16.33
N PHE A 63 -8.96 -2.59 16.01
CA PHE A 63 -9.82 -1.54 16.57
C PHE A 63 -11.15 -1.38 15.82
N ARG A 64 -11.21 -1.78 14.55
CA ARG A 64 -12.34 -1.57 13.62
C ARG A 64 -12.73 -0.12 13.42
N GLU A 65 -11.83 0.81 13.71
CA GLU A 65 -12.04 2.26 13.54
C GLU A 65 -11.34 2.80 12.30
N THR A 66 -12.11 3.40 11.38
CA THR A 66 -11.57 3.92 10.11
C THR A 66 -10.61 5.09 10.28
N SER A 67 -10.71 5.81 11.40
CA SER A 67 -9.79 6.87 11.83
C SER A 67 -8.38 6.34 12.01
N ILE A 68 -8.22 5.19 12.68
CA ILE A 68 -6.91 4.57 12.98
C ILE A 68 -6.14 4.30 11.70
N HIS A 69 -6.81 3.78 10.69
CA HIS A 69 -6.16 3.49 9.41
C HIS A 69 -5.62 4.75 8.71
N ARG A 70 -6.40 5.84 8.75
CA ARG A 70 -5.99 7.14 8.18
C ARG A 70 -4.87 7.78 8.99
N LEU A 71 -5.01 7.81 10.31
CA LEU A 71 -4.03 8.39 11.23
C LEU A 71 -2.71 7.62 11.17
N CYS A 72 -2.74 6.29 11.15
CA CYS A 72 -1.55 5.44 11.04
C CYS A 72 -0.72 5.75 9.79
N LYS A 73 -1.36 6.10 8.66
CA LYS A 73 -0.67 6.50 7.42
C LYS A 73 -0.34 7.98 7.35
N ALA A 74 -0.95 8.80 8.19
CA ALA A 74 -0.82 10.25 8.12
C ALA A 74 0.65 10.69 8.21
N ASN A 75 0.99 11.71 7.42
CA ASN A 75 2.34 12.26 7.32
C ASN A 75 3.41 11.22 6.99
N CYS A 76 3.08 10.15 6.27
CA CYS A 76 3.98 9.04 5.94
C CYS A 76 4.40 8.20 7.15
N PHE A 77 3.39 7.70 7.87
CA PHE A 77 3.57 6.83 9.04
C PHE A 77 4.33 7.48 10.20
N VAL A 78 4.29 8.81 10.22
CA VAL A 78 4.88 9.70 11.22
C VAL A 78 3.92 9.94 12.38
N HIS A 79 2.64 9.65 12.22
CA HIS A 79 1.72 9.84 13.33
C HIS A 79 2.03 8.91 14.51
N GLU A 80 1.77 9.36 15.74
CA GLU A 80 1.96 8.57 16.96
C GLU A 80 1.16 7.24 16.93
N THR A 81 0.01 7.25 16.24
CA THR A 81 -0.82 6.05 16.00
C THR A 81 -0.03 4.92 15.34
N PHE A 82 0.98 5.21 14.51
CA PHE A 82 1.83 4.14 13.96
C PHE A 82 2.58 3.42 15.09
N GLY A 83 3.15 4.17 16.04
CA GLY A 83 3.81 3.62 17.23
C GLY A 83 2.85 2.84 18.13
N ASP A 84 1.62 3.35 18.33
CA ASP A 84 0.57 2.64 19.09
C ASP A 84 0.18 1.32 18.40
N CYS A 85 0.07 1.33 17.07
CA CYS A 85 -0.20 0.13 16.30
C CYS A 85 0.90 -0.92 16.47
N LEU A 86 2.18 -0.53 16.47
CA LEU A 86 3.28 -1.45 16.76
C LEU A 86 3.18 -2.05 18.17
N LYS A 87 2.79 -1.24 19.16
CA LYS A 87 2.58 -1.68 20.54
C LYS A 87 1.47 -2.73 20.64
N VAL A 88 0.32 -2.44 20.03
CA VAL A 88 -0.89 -3.26 20.13
C VAL A 88 -0.74 -4.56 19.33
N LEU A 89 -0.03 -4.51 18.20
CA LEU A 89 0.31 -5.68 17.40
C LEU A 89 1.44 -6.52 18.00
N LEU A 90 2.06 -6.08 19.10
CA LEU A 90 3.18 -6.75 19.76
C LEU A 90 4.35 -7.04 18.80
N ILE A 91 4.69 -6.05 17.96
CA ILE A 91 5.80 -6.17 17.01
C ILE A 91 7.13 -6.21 17.77
N ASP A 92 7.95 -7.21 17.45
CA ASP A 92 9.26 -7.41 18.09
C ASP A 92 10.24 -6.26 17.82
N ASP A 93 11.15 -5.98 18.75
CA ASP A 93 12.13 -4.88 18.64
C ASP A 93 13.04 -5.00 17.39
N GLU A 94 13.33 -6.22 16.93
CA GLU A 94 14.08 -6.45 15.69
C GLU A 94 13.30 -5.96 14.47
N GLU A 95 12.01 -6.30 14.38
CA GLU A 95 11.15 -5.83 13.30
C GLU A 95 10.94 -4.32 13.38
N ILE A 96 10.74 -3.76 14.58
CA ILE A 96 10.67 -2.30 14.80
C ILE A 96 11.91 -1.61 14.21
N SER A 97 13.10 -2.16 14.42
CA SER A 97 14.35 -1.60 13.89
C SER A 97 14.39 -1.64 12.35
N GLN A 98 13.84 -2.69 11.73
CA GLN A 98 13.69 -2.77 10.27
C GLN A 98 12.66 -1.74 9.75
N LEU A 99 11.55 -1.56 10.44
CA LEU A 99 10.51 -0.59 10.07
C LEU A 99 11.03 0.84 10.19
N GLN A 100 11.83 1.15 11.19
CA GLN A 100 12.54 2.43 11.30
C GLN A 100 13.42 2.72 10.08
N HIS A 101 14.13 1.70 9.57
CA HIS A 101 14.90 1.84 8.35
C HIS A 101 13.99 2.13 7.14
N TYR A 102 12.83 1.48 7.04
CA TYR A 102 11.87 1.72 5.96
C TYR A 102 11.30 3.13 5.98
N LEU A 103 10.93 3.62 7.17
CA LEU A 103 10.47 4.99 7.37
C LEU A 103 11.54 6.00 6.96
N LYS A 104 12.81 5.76 7.32
CA LYS A 104 13.93 6.63 6.93
C LYS A 104 14.08 6.71 5.41
N VAL A 105 13.97 5.59 4.70
CA VAL A 105 14.07 5.54 3.23
C VAL A 105 12.89 6.25 2.57
N ILE A 106 11.68 6.05 3.09
CA ILE A 106 10.43 6.59 2.53
C ILE A 106 10.25 8.08 2.82
N ASN A 107 10.70 8.56 3.98
CA ASN A 107 10.58 9.97 4.39
C ASN A 107 11.77 10.82 3.92
N GLY A 108 12.92 10.18 3.63
CA GLY A 108 14.12 10.86 3.15
C GLY A 108 14.87 11.69 4.19
N SER A 109 14.37 11.75 5.43
CA SER A 109 14.96 12.49 6.54
C SER A 109 14.96 11.67 7.84
N PRO A 110 15.87 11.95 8.79
CA PRO A 110 15.79 11.41 10.13
C PRO A 110 14.51 11.91 10.79
N TYR A 111 13.56 11.00 10.99
CA TYR A 111 12.24 11.26 11.53
C TYR A 111 12.21 10.87 13.03
N PRO A 112 11.56 11.66 13.92
CA PRO A 112 11.35 11.27 15.31
C PRO A 112 10.42 10.05 15.41
N PHE A 113 10.98 8.85 15.37
CA PHE A 113 10.21 7.63 15.56
C PHE A 113 9.61 7.60 16.97
N HIS A 114 8.28 7.68 17.06
CA HIS A 114 7.56 7.47 18.30
C HIS A 114 7.64 5.98 18.65
N LYS A 115 8.68 5.60 19.40
CA LYS A 115 8.83 4.23 19.88
C LYS A 115 7.66 3.91 20.81
N PRO A 116 7.00 2.75 20.68
CA PRO A 116 6.03 2.33 21.67
C PRO A 116 6.67 2.29 23.06
N ILE A 117 6.10 3.01 24.02
CA ILE A 117 6.49 2.95 25.44
C ILE A 117 5.70 1.80 26.08
N TYR A 118 6.40 0.74 26.46
CA TYR A 118 5.86 -0.34 27.29
C TYR A 118 6.00 0.10 28.76
N HIS A 119 4.87 0.35 29.42
CA HIS A 119 4.83 0.59 30.87
C HIS A 119 4.70 -0.73 31.63
#